data_AF-A0A6N8DQ84-F1
#
_entry.id   AF-A0A6N8DQ84-F1
#
_cell.length_a   1.000
_cell.length_b   1.000
_cell.length_c   1.000
_cell.angle_alpha   90.00
_cell.angle_beta   90.00
_cell.angle_gamma   90.00
#
_symmetry.space_group_name_H-M   'P 1'
#
loop_
_entity.id
_entity.type
_entity.pdbx_description
1 polymer ?
#
loop_
_entity_poly.entity_id
_entity_poly.type
_entity_poly.pdbx_seq_one_letter_code
_entity_poly.pdbx_strand_id
1 'polypeptide(L)' 'MQEAEIHAYARQLFEAHGPKAAAEAAQKARAFEEKGDQEQSRTWRHIEDAIKLMRGPHQP' A
#
# COMPACT_ATOMS: atom_id res chain seq x y z
N MET A 1 8.88 -2.01 -9.31
CA MET A 1 7.60 -1.41 -9.71
C MET A 1 7.79 0.08 -9.90
N GLN A 2 7.22 0.66 -10.95
CA GLN A 2 7.17 2.11 -11.12
C GLN A 2 6.10 2.71 -10.18
N GLU A 3 6.25 3.97 -9.77
CA GLU A 3 5.29 4.65 -8.88
C GLU A 3 3.85 4.61 -9.43
N ALA A 4 3.69 4.76 -10.75
CA ALA A 4 2.38 4.66 -11.40
C ALA A 4 1.71 3.28 -11.19
N GLU A 5 2.48 2.20 -11.21
CA GLU A 5 1.98 0.85 -10.96
C GLU A 5 1.58 0.67 -9.49
N ILE A 6 2.37 1.24 -8.57
CA ILE A 6 2.07 1.22 -7.12
C ILE A 6 0.77 1.95 -6.83
N HIS A 7 0.56 3.13 -7.42
CA HIS A 7 -0.69 3.88 -7.25
C HIS A 7 -1.90 3.18 -7.86
N ALA A 8 -1.74 2.56 -9.02
CA ALA A 8 -2.80 1.77 -9.65
C ALA A 8 -3.16 0.54 -8.79
N TYR A 9 -2.16 -0.14 -8.25
CA TYR A 9 -2.35 -1.29 -7.37
C TYR A 9 -2.98 -0.90 -6.03
N ALA A 10 -2.52 0.20 -5.43
CA ALA A 10 -3.09 0.79 -4.22
C ALA A 10 -4.58 1.12 -4.41
N ARG A 11 -4.94 1.72 -5.55
CA ARG A 11 -6.34 2.02 -5.88
C ARG A 11 -7.17 0.75 -6.00
N GLN A 12 -6.71 -0.25 -6.75
CA GLN A 12 -7.43 -1.53 -6.88
C GLN A 12 -7.61 -2.22 -5.53
N LEU A 13 -6.56 -2.23 -4.69
CA LEU A 13 -6.63 -2.84 -3.36
C LEU A 13 -7.61 -2.09 -2.47
N PHE A 14 -7.64 -0.76 -2.55
CA PHE A 14 -8.59 0.07 -1.83
C PHE A 14 -10.03 -0.10 -2.33
N GLU A 15 -10.25 -0.22 -3.63
CA GLU A 15 -11.58 -0.51 -4.19
C GLU A 15 -12.10 -1.89 -3.78
N ALA A 16 -11.22 -2.89 -3.70
CA ALA A 16 -11.60 -4.25 -3.33
C ALA A 16 -11.78 -4.47 -1.81
N HIS A 17 -10.87 -3.93 -0.97
CA HIS A 17 -10.84 -4.18 0.47
C HIS A 17 -11.32 -2.96 1.31
N GLY A 18 -11.56 -1.83 0.66
CA GLY A 18 -12.02 -0.60 1.29
C GLY A 18 -11.06 -0.10 2.38
N PRO A 19 -11.56 0.34 3.54
CA PRO A 19 -10.73 0.91 4.60
C PRO A 19 -9.72 -0.08 5.20
N LYS A 20 -9.89 -1.40 4.98
CA LYS A 20 -8.97 -2.45 5.45
C LYS A 20 -7.71 -2.58 4.58
N ALA A 21 -7.73 -2.07 3.34
CA ALA A 21 -6.63 -2.19 2.38
C ALA A 21 -5.30 -1.66 2.93
N ALA A 22 -5.31 -0.54 3.67
CA ALA A 22 -4.11 0.02 4.29
C ALA A 22 -3.52 -0.92 5.35
N ALA A 23 -4.37 -1.57 6.14
CA ALA A 23 -3.92 -2.52 7.15
C ALA A 23 -3.34 -3.78 6.52
N GLU A 24 -3.91 -4.26 5.42
CA GLU A 24 -3.37 -5.39 4.66
C GLU A 24 -2.02 -5.07 4.02
N ALA A 25 -1.88 -3.88 3.42
CA ALA A 25 -0.61 -3.43 2.87
C ALA A 25 0.47 -3.31 3.95
N ALA A 26 0.12 -2.77 5.12
CA ALA A 26 1.02 -2.68 6.27
C ALA A 26 1.46 -4.06 6.80
N GLN A 27 0.53 -5.02 6.89
CA GLN A 27 0.84 -6.39 7.31
C GLN A 27 1.77 -7.08 6.31
N LYS A 28 1.52 -6.93 5.01
CA LYS A 28 2.38 -7.50 3.99
C LYS A 28 3.78 -6.89 4.02
N ALA A 29 3.90 -5.57 4.16
CA ALA A 29 5.20 -4.92 4.31
C ALA A 29 6.03 -5.56 5.42
N ARG A 30 5.45 -5.73 6.62
CA ARG A 30 6.12 -6.38 7.75
C ARG A 30 6.50 -7.83 7.47
N ALA A 31 5.58 -8.61 6.89
CA ALA A 31 5.85 -10.00 6.54
C ALA A 31 7.00 -10.15 5.53
N PHE A 32 7.21 -9.18 4.64
CA PHE A 32 8.37 -9.15 3.75
C PHE A 32 9.65 -8.69 4.46
N GLU A 33 9.58 -7.73 5.39
CA GLU A 33 10.73 -7.37 6.25
C GLU A 33 11.23 -8.56 7.06
N GLU A 34 10.32 -9.32 7.66
CA GLU A 34 10.64 -10.53 8.44
C GLU A 34 11.28 -11.64 7.60
N LYS A 35 10.96 -11.67 6.30
CA LYS A 35 11.58 -12.60 5.32
C LYS A 35 12.92 -12.08 4.78
N GLY A 36 13.34 -10.87 5.15
CA GLY A 36 14.54 -10.22 4.63
C GLY A 36 14.36 -9.57 3.25
N ASP A 37 13.12 -9.49 2.77
CA ASP A 37 12.78 -9.02 1.42
C ASP A 37 12.44 -7.52 1.43
N GLN A 38 13.51 -6.72 1.52
CA GLN A 38 13.42 -5.26 1.68
C GLN A 38 12.78 -4.56 0.47
N GLU A 39 12.97 -5.10 -0.74
CA GLU A 39 12.39 -4.51 -1.96
C GLU A 39 10.86 -4.60 -1.93
N GLN A 40 10.34 -5.78 -1.60
CA GLN A 40 8.91 -6.00 -1.47
C GLN A 40 8.34 -5.20 -0.30
N SER A 41 9.01 -5.18 0.85
CA SER A 41 8.59 -4.35 1.99
C SER A 41 8.40 -2.89 1.61
N ARG A 42 9.41 -2.28 0.94
CA ARG A 42 9.33 -0.89 0.48
C ARG A 42 8.16 -0.69 -0.47
N THR A 43 7.95 -1.62 -1.39
CA THR A 43 6.82 -1.55 -2.32
C THR A 43 5.49 -1.55 -1.57
N TRP A 44 5.29 -2.47 -0.61
CA TRP A 44 4.08 -2.52 0.21
C TRP A 44 3.90 -1.29 1.10
N ARG A 45 4.98 -0.67 1.56
CA ARG A 45 4.93 0.62 2.26
C ARG A 45 4.45 1.76 1.37
N HIS A 46 4.92 1.84 0.13
CA HIS A 46 4.43 2.83 -0.82
C HIS A 46 2.94 2.61 -1.17
N ILE A 47 2.52 1.34 -1.29
CA ILE A 47 1.11 0.99 -1.47
C ILE A 47 0.28 1.43 -0.26
N GLU A 48 0.73 1.14 0.97
CA GLU A 48 0.08 1.56 2.22
C GLU A 48 -0.09 3.09 2.26
N ASP A 49 0.96 3.83 1.92
CA ASP A 49 0.94 5.30 1.94
C ASP A 49 -0.03 5.87 0.90
N ALA A 50 0.00 5.34 -0.33
CA ALA A 50 -0.95 5.70 -1.38
C ALA A 50 -2.42 5.44 -0.95
N ILE A 51 -2.70 4.30 -0.29
CA ILE A 51 -4.04 3.99 0.22
C ILE A 51 -4.44 4.94 1.35
N LYS A 52 -3.50 5.31 2.24
CA LYS A 52 -3.76 6.29 3.31
C LYS A 52 -4.06 7.68 2.75
N LEU A 53 -3.33 8.10 1.71
CA LEU A 53 -3.60 9.34 0.98
C LEU A 53 -5.00 9.32 0.34
N MET A 54 -5.43 8.17 -0.19
CA MET A 54 -6.80 7.98 -0.70
C MET A 54 -7.88 7.94 0.42
N ARG A 55 -7.53 7.50 1.64
CA ARG A 55 -8.42 7.51 2.82
C ARG A 55 -8.53 8.88 3.49
N GLY A 56 -7.57 9.77 3.28
CA GLY A 56 -7.57 11.13 3.83
C GLY A 56 -8.67 12.00 3.21
N PRO A 57 -9.18 13.01 3.93
CA PRO A 57 -10.21 13.88 3.39
C PRO A 57 -9.64 14.56 2.13
N HIS A 58 -10.30 14.39 0.99
CA HIS A 58 -9.89 15.05 -0.24
C HIS A 58 -9.63 16.55 0.03
N GLN A 59 -8.39 16.98 -0.25
CA GLN A 59 -7.88 18.36 -0.49
C GLN A 59 -7.69 19.28 0.73
N PRO A 60 -6.74 20.25 0.70
CA PRO A 60 -6.13 20.94 -0.46
C PRO A 60 -4.90 20.29 -1.09
#